data_AF-A0A2K8P8T7-F1
#
_entry.id   AF-A0A2K8P8T7-F1
#
_cell.length_a   1.000
_cell.length_b   1.000
_cell.length_c   1.000
_cell.angle_alpha   90.00
_cell.angle_beta   90.00
_cell.angle_gamma   90.00
#
_symmetry.space_group_name_H-M   'P 1'
#
loop_
_entity.id
_entity.type
_entity.pdbx_description
1 polymer ?
#
loop_
_entity_poly.entity_id
_entity_poly.type
_entity_poly.pdbx_seq_one_letter_code
_entity_poly.pdbx_strand_id
1 'polypeptide(L)'
;MDLRGPLRTDVSWQNLFEPPASELPTYPWAIRLGEAQQSDDGLVGYVLDDDYDHFETIVAPAPGAGDYLRPIGNNPGLELDFGMHNTAVATVLLDARAAVHATTDILATKKVFVPQQFTDQAITRMTVNFRTGPLLAATTHLRGDQGESEETILMPTPASGLGTWTWTEPHGDTWQNLPILSPDQYDLPPAEPEVRSGFLSLDNAVAHTRSHH
;
A
#
# COMPACT_ATOMS: atom_id res chain seq x y z
N MET A 1 -13.83 -11.67 25.66
CA MET A 1 -13.76 -12.96 24.94
C MET A 1 -14.94 -13.77 25.45
N ASP A 2 -16.03 -13.78 24.69
CA ASP A 2 -17.31 -14.36 25.11
C ASP A 2 -17.56 -15.56 24.19
N LEU A 3 -17.68 -16.76 24.77
CA LEU A 3 -17.81 -18.00 24.01
C LEU A 3 -19.23 -18.08 23.43
N ARG A 4 -19.36 -17.90 22.11
CA ARG A 4 -20.65 -17.95 21.40
C ARG A 4 -21.01 -19.35 20.89
N GLY A 5 -20.85 -20.37 21.72
CA GLY A 5 -21.33 -21.73 21.45
C GLY A 5 -22.22 -22.22 22.58
N PRO A 6 -23.19 -23.13 22.31
CA PRO A 6 -23.97 -23.75 23.39
C PRO A 6 -22.99 -24.44 24.36
N LEU A 7 -23.16 -24.17 25.65
CA LEU A 7 -22.45 -24.86 26.72
C LEU A 7 -22.66 -26.37 26.57
N ARG A 8 -21.60 -27.13 26.28
CA ARG A 8 -21.61 -28.58 26.45
C ARG A 8 -21.63 -28.88 27.94
N THR A 9 -22.81 -28.89 28.54
CA THR A 9 -23.02 -29.18 29.97
C THR A 9 -23.82 -30.46 30.22
N ASP A 10 -24.21 -31.21 29.19
CA ASP A 10 -24.95 -32.45 29.38
C ASP A 10 -24.01 -33.65 29.62
N VAL A 11 -23.71 -33.87 30.90
CA VAL A 11 -22.95 -35.02 31.43
C VAL A 11 -23.86 -36.20 31.81
N SER A 12 -25.06 -36.30 31.23
CA SER A 12 -25.94 -37.44 31.49
C SER A 12 -25.27 -38.76 31.10
N TRP A 13 -25.51 -39.81 31.90
CA TRP A 13 -24.97 -41.15 31.65
C TRP A 13 -25.34 -41.71 30.27
N GLN A 14 -26.46 -41.28 29.68
CA GLN A 14 -26.91 -41.69 28.36
C GLN A 14 -25.94 -41.19 27.26
N ASN A 15 -25.45 -39.95 27.37
CA ASN A 15 -24.52 -39.35 26.42
C ASN A 15 -23.10 -39.95 26.47
N LEU A 16 -22.78 -40.78 27.47
CA LEU A 16 -21.51 -41.53 27.50
C LEU A 16 -21.55 -42.76 26.60
N PHE A 17 -22.73 -43.36 26.40
CA PHE A 17 -22.90 -44.55 25.55
C PHE A 17 -23.32 -44.18 24.13
N GLU A 18 -24.11 -43.11 23.98
CA GLU A 18 -24.56 -42.57 22.69
C GLU A 18 -24.27 -41.06 22.64
N PRO A 19 -23.00 -40.66 22.45
CA PRO A 19 -22.65 -39.26 22.40
C PRO A 19 -23.36 -38.59 21.21
N PRO A 20 -24.00 -37.42 21.42
CA PRO A 20 -24.59 -36.67 20.32
C PRO A 20 -23.50 -36.29 19.31
N ALA A 21 -23.87 -36.28 18.03
CA ALA A 21 -22.95 -35.90 16.97
C ALA A 21 -22.36 -34.50 17.27
N SER A 22 -21.03 -34.39 17.14
CA SER A 22 -20.36 -33.13 17.41
C SER A 22 -20.69 -32.12 16.32
N GLU A 23 -21.10 -30.92 16.70
CA GLU A 23 -21.30 -29.80 15.77
C GLU A 23 -19.97 -29.19 15.30
N LEU A 24 -18.86 -29.47 16.01
CA LEU A 24 -17.53 -28.91 15.69
C LEU A 24 -17.13 -29.02 14.20
N PRO A 25 -17.31 -30.15 13.49
CA PRO A 25 -16.94 -30.24 12.08
C PRO A 25 -17.64 -29.21 11.19
N THR A 26 -18.87 -28.82 11.52
CA THR A 26 -19.70 -27.93 10.71
C THR A 26 -19.94 -26.57 11.37
N TYR A 27 -19.25 -26.28 12.48
CA TYR A 27 -19.39 -25.00 13.17
C TYR A 27 -18.67 -23.92 12.36
N PRO A 28 -19.39 -22.94 11.78
CA PRO A 28 -18.77 -21.86 11.03
C PRO A 28 -18.11 -20.87 11.99
N TRP A 29 -16.94 -20.39 11.62
CA TRP A 29 -16.26 -19.30 12.32
C TRP A 29 -15.81 -18.25 11.32
N ALA A 30 -16.00 -16.99 11.71
CA ALA A 30 -15.66 -15.85 10.88
C ALA A 30 -14.14 -15.66 10.79
N ILE A 31 -13.70 -15.26 9.60
CA ILE A 31 -12.35 -14.78 9.34
C ILE A 31 -12.44 -13.35 8.87
N ARG A 32 -11.85 -12.45 9.65
CA ARG A 32 -11.68 -11.06 9.23
C ARG A 32 -10.29 -10.88 8.67
N LEU A 33 -10.22 -10.53 7.38
CA LEU A 33 -9.00 -10.04 6.76
C LEU A 33 -8.91 -8.53 6.97
N GLY A 34 -7.75 -8.07 7.46
CA GLY A 34 -7.44 -6.67 7.70
C GLY A 34 -8.02 -6.10 8.99
N GLU A 35 -7.35 -5.07 9.52
CA GLU A 35 -7.85 -4.21 10.59
C GLU A 35 -7.59 -2.73 10.28
N ALA A 36 -8.66 -1.96 10.06
CA ALA A 36 -8.57 -0.56 9.60
C ALA A 36 -7.86 0.36 10.60
N GLN A 37 -7.92 0.03 11.89
CA GLN A 37 -7.28 0.83 12.95
C GLN A 37 -5.81 0.45 13.19
N GLN A 38 -5.33 -0.62 12.53
CA GLN A 38 -3.99 -1.15 12.74
C GLN A 38 -3.04 -0.60 11.66
N SER A 39 -2.10 0.24 12.07
CA SER A 39 -1.21 0.97 11.15
C SER A 39 -0.22 0.08 10.37
N ASP A 40 0.03 -1.14 10.85
CA ASP A 40 0.87 -2.14 10.15
C ASP A 40 0.04 -3.15 9.34
N ASP A 41 -1.26 -2.92 9.16
CA ASP A 41 -2.09 -3.68 8.22
C ASP A 41 -2.08 -3.05 6.83
N GLY A 42 -1.69 -3.85 5.84
CA GLY A 42 -1.56 -3.44 4.45
C GLY A 42 -2.79 -3.71 3.59
N LEU A 43 -3.85 -4.33 4.11
CA LEU A 43 -5.01 -4.68 3.29
C LEU A 43 -5.74 -3.42 2.82
N VAL A 44 -6.02 -3.34 1.52
CA VAL A 44 -6.97 -2.36 0.96
C VAL A 44 -8.34 -3.02 0.82
N GLY A 45 -8.35 -4.23 0.26
CA GLY A 45 -9.55 -5.04 0.08
C GLY A 45 -9.27 -6.34 -0.68
N TYR A 46 -10.30 -7.15 -0.88
CA TYR A 46 -10.18 -8.43 -1.59
C TYR A 46 -11.45 -8.81 -2.35
N VAL A 47 -11.28 -9.70 -3.33
CA VAL A 47 -12.34 -10.46 -3.98
C VAL A 47 -12.32 -11.88 -3.41
N LEU A 48 -13.48 -12.41 -3.04
CA LEU A 48 -13.60 -13.75 -2.48
C LEU A 48 -14.14 -14.72 -3.54
N ASP A 49 -13.51 -15.90 -3.64
CA ASP A 49 -13.96 -17.04 -4.47
C ASP A 49 -14.33 -16.65 -5.92
N ASP A 50 -13.50 -15.80 -6.52
CA ASP A 50 -13.64 -15.28 -7.89
C ASP A 50 -14.92 -14.45 -8.16
N ASP A 51 -15.60 -13.95 -7.12
CA ASP A 51 -16.75 -13.03 -7.24
C ASP A 51 -16.32 -11.60 -7.57
N TYR A 52 -15.83 -11.39 -8.79
CA TYR A 52 -15.37 -10.07 -9.27
C TYR A 52 -16.48 -9.04 -9.48
N ASP A 53 -17.74 -9.38 -9.18
CA ASP A 53 -18.84 -8.40 -9.11
C ASP A 53 -18.83 -7.65 -7.77
N HIS A 54 -18.04 -8.11 -6.79
CA HIS A 54 -17.95 -7.50 -5.47
C HIS A 54 -16.50 -7.39 -4.99
N PHE A 55 -16.20 -6.28 -4.32
CA PHE A 55 -14.89 -6.02 -3.73
C PHE A 55 -15.06 -5.63 -2.27
N GLU A 56 -14.54 -6.49 -1.38
CA GLU A 56 -14.61 -6.34 0.07
C GLU A 56 -13.55 -5.33 0.53
N THR A 57 -13.97 -4.17 1.03
CA THR A 57 -13.08 -3.07 1.41
C THR A 57 -12.89 -2.98 2.92
N ILE A 58 -11.67 -2.66 3.34
CA ILE A 58 -11.36 -2.42 4.76
C ILE A 58 -11.94 -1.09 5.27
N VAL A 59 -12.00 -0.08 4.39
CA VAL A 59 -12.58 1.24 4.66
C VAL A 59 -13.97 1.31 4.05
N ALA A 60 -14.90 1.94 4.76
CA ALA A 60 -16.22 2.21 4.23
C ALA A 60 -16.14 3.06 2.95
N PRO A 61 -16.78 2.64 1.84
CA PRO A 61 -16.76 3.41 0.61
C PRO A 61 -17.49 4.74 0.80
N ALA A 62 -17.13 5.73 -0.03
CA ALA A 62 -17.81 7.02 -0.05
C ALA A 62 -19.30 6.86 -0.45
N PRO A 63 -20.19 7.75 0.03
CA PRO A 63 -21.59 7.73 -0.40
C PRO A 63 -21.70 7.79 -1.94
N GLY A 64 -22.55 6.93 -2.51
CA GLY A 64 -22.75 6.86 -3.96
C GLY A 64 -21.78 5.96 -4.73
N ALA A 65 -20.93 5.19 -4.04
CA ALA A 65 -19.99 4.25 -4.67
C ALA A 65 -20.66 3.02 -5.34
N GLY A 66 -21.99 2.88 -5.25
CA GLY A 66 -22.72 1.71 -5.76
C GLY A 66 -22.53 0.47 -4.89
N ASP A 67 -22.95 -0.69 -5.43
CA ASP A 67 -22.99 -1.96 -4.69
C ASP A 67 -21.74 -2.84 -4.88
N TYR A 68 -20.82 -2.42 -5.75
CA TYR A 68 -19.56 -3.13 -6.02
C TYR A 68 -18.64 -3.14 -4.80
N LEU A 69 -18.49 -2.00 -4.12
CA LEU A 69 -17.65 -1.89 -2.92
C LEU A 69 -18.45 -2.24 -1.68
N ARG A 70 -18.06 -3.32 -0.99
CA ARG A 70 -18.71 -3.80 0.22
C ARG A 70 -17.78 -3.65 1.41
N PRO A 71 -18.13 -2.88 2.45
CA PRO A 71 -17.28 -2.80 3.63
C PRO A 71 -17.34 -4.11 4.41
N ILE A 72 -16.17 -4.68 4.73
CA ILE A 72 -16.06 -5.90 5.56
C ILE A 72 -16.80 -5.74 6.90
N GLY A 73 -16.72 -4.53 7.47
CA GLY A 73 -17.46 -4.15 8.68
C GLY A 73 -17.21 -5.08 9.87
N ASN A 74 -18.25 -5.28 10.69
CA ASN A 74 -18.22 -6.16 11.86
C ASN A 74 -18.73 -7.57 11.58
N ASN A 75 -19.22 -7.83 10.36
CA ASN A 75 -19.78 -9.12 9.96
C ASN A 75 -19.08 -9.56 8.67
N PRO A 76 -17.85 -10.06 8.76
CA PRO A 76 -17.08 -10.43 7.58
C PRO A 76 -17.78 -11.57 6.83
N GLY A 77 -17.79 -11.50 5.49
CA GLY A 77 -18.43 -12.51 4.65
C GLY A 77 -17.65 -13.83 4.52
N LEU A 78 -16.39 -13.87 4.98
CA LEU A 78 -15.56 -15.06 4.95
C LEU A 78 -15.77 -15.89 6.22
N GLU A 79 -16.39 -17.05 6.07
CA GLU A 79 -16.58 -18.05 7.13
C GLU A 79 -16.02 -19.39 6.68
N LEU A 80 -15.32 -20.09 7.58
CA LEU A 80 -14.84 -21.45 7.36
C LEU A 80 -15.38 -22.41 8.43
N ASP A 81 -15.38 -23.70 8.12
CA ASP A 81 -15.65 -24.79 9.07
C ASP A 81 -14.49 -25.79 9.13
N PHE A 82 -14.57 -26.78 10.02
CA PHE A 82 -13.58 -27.86 10.11
C PHE A 82 -13.89 -29.03 9.15
N GLY A 83 -14.95 -28.91 8.35
CA GLY A 83 -15.50 -29.92 7.48
C GLY A 83 -15.11 -29.65 6.04
N MET A 84 -16.12 -29.41 5.20
CA MET A 84 -15.94 -29.27 3.75
C MET A 84 -15.64 -27.84 3.31
N HIS A 85 -16.03 -26.82 4.09
CA HIS A 85 -15.79 -25.41 3.80
C HIS A 85 -14.58 -24.92 4.61
N ASN A 86 -13.48 -25.65 4.50
CA ASN A 86 -12.27 -25.40 5.30
C ASN A 86 -11.21 -24.56 4.57
N THR A 87 -11.50 -24.14 3.34
CA THR A 87 -10.61 -23.38 2.46
C THR A 87 -11.43 -22.37 1.67
N ALA A 88 -10.93 -21.15 1.54
CA ALA A 88 -11.43 -20.13 0.61
C ALA A 88 -10.24 -19.46 -0.10
N VAL A 89 -10.49 -18.90 -1.28
CA VAL A 89 -9.47 -18.23 -2.08
C VAL A 89 -9.82 -16.75 -2.19
N ALA A 90 -8.87 -15.89 -1.85
CA ALA A 90 -9.05 -14.44 -1.96
C ALA A 90 -8.00 -13.84 -2.92
N THR A 91 -8.45 -13.01 -3.86
CA THR A 91 -7.59 -12.12 -4.63
C THR A 91 -7.48 -10.80 -3.89
N VAL A 92 -6.29 -10.43 -3.45
CA VAL A 92 -6.09 -9.33 -2.48
C VAL A 92 -5.40 -8.13 -3.13
N LEU A 93 -5.93 -6.93 -2.89
CA LEU A 93 -5.24 -5.66 -3.11
C LEU A 93 -4.69 -5.16 -1.77
N LEU A 94 -3.39 -4.89 -1.72
CA LEU A 94 -2.69 -4.57 -0.47
C LEU A 94 -1.44 -3.71 -0.71
N ASP A 95 -1.00 -2.98 0.32
CA ASP A 95 0.36 -2.39 0.39
C ASP A 95 1.37 -3.49 0.72
N ALA A 96 2.20 -3.84 -0.27
CA ALA A 96 3.10 -4.98 -0.18
C ALA A 96 4.26 -4.79 0.82
N ARG A 97 4.39 -3.61 1.43
CA ARG A 97 5.34 -3.31 2.50
C ARG A 97 4.83 -3.66 3.89
N ALA A 98 3.51 -3.89 4.03
CA ALA A 98 2.85 -4.20 5.29
C ALA A 98 2.28 -5.63 5.30
N ALA A 99 1.91 -6.12 6.48
CA ALA A 99 1.29 -7.43 6.60
C ALA A 99 -0.21 -7.35 6.36
N VAL A 100 -0.83 -8.42 5.87
CA VAL A 100 -2.28 -8.61 6.00
C VAL A 100 -2.54 -9.42 7.27
N HIS A 101 -3.38 -8.91 8.16
CA HIS A 101 -3.82 -9.64 9.35
C HIS A 101 -5.05 -10.48 9.02
N ALA A 102 -5.05 -11.73 9.49
CA ALA A 102 -6.21 -12.61 9.45
C ALA A 102 -6.60 -12.93 10.88
N THR A 103 -7.67 -12.30 11.36
CA THR A 103 -8.23 -12.52 12.70
C THR A 103 -9.35 -13.53 12.61
N THR A 104 -9.34 -14.49 13.51
CA THR A 104 -10.34 -15.56 13.58
C THR A 104 -10.99 -15.55 14.95
N ASP A 105 -12.22 -16.03 15.06
CA ASP A 105 -12.90 -16.09 16.36
C ASP A 105 -12.36 -17.20 17.27
N ILE A 106 -11.64 -18.17 16.71
CA ILE A 106 -11.22 -19.40 17.40
C ILE A 106 -9.71 -19.48 17.69
N LEU A 107 -8.89 -18.79 16.90
CA LEU A 107 -7.43 -18.82 16.96
C LEU A 107 -6.84 -17.40 16.94
N ALA A 108 -5.59 -17.27 17.37
CA ALA A 108 -4.88 -16.01 17.35
C ALA A 108 -4.73 -15.45 15.91
N THR A 109 -4.71 -14.12 15.80
CA THR A 109 -4.50 -13.41 14.54
C THR A 109 -3.19 -13.83 13.88
N LYS A 110 -3.26 -14.18 12.59
CA LYS A 110 -2.10 -14.51 11.77
C LYS A 110 -1.70 -13.31 10.92
N LYS A 111 -0.39 -13.12 10.70
CA LYS A 111 0.16 -12.11 9.77
C LYS A 111 0.69 -12.78 8.51
N VAL A 112 0.34 -12.24 7.35
CA VAL A 112 0.83 -12.71 6.06
C VAL A 112 1.56 -11.57 5.36
N PHE A 113 2.78 -11.83 4.89
CA PHE A 113 3.59 -10.85 4.18
C PHE A 113 3.76 -11.29 2.73
N VAL A 114 3.81 -10.33 1.80
CA VAL A 114 4.32 -10.58 0.46
C VAL A 114 5.85 -10.74 0.55
N PRO A 115 6.42 -11.86 0.08
CA PRO A 115 7.87 -12.01 0.07
C PRO A 115 8.54 -10.91 -0.75
N GLN A 116 9.55 -10.24 -0.18
CA GLN A 116 10.21 -9.07 -0.77
C GLN A 116 10.76 -9.32 -2.19
N GLN A 117 11.16 -10.55 -2.50
CA GLN A 117 11.62 -10.94 -3.85
C GLN A 117 10.60 -10.63 -4.96
N PHE A 118 9.30 -10.53 -4.64
CA PHE A 118 8.25 -10.19 -5.60
C PHE A 118 8.04 -8.67 -5.77
N THR A 119 8.54 -7.85 -4.84
CA THR A 119 8.32 -6.40 -4.82
C THR A 119 9.60 -5.60 -5.08
N ASP A 120 10.76 -6.13 -4.74
CA ASP A 120 12.05 -5.43 -4.75
C ASP A 120 12.35 -4.75 -6.09
N GLN A 121 12.17 -5.48 -7.20
CA GLN A 121 12.45 -4.94 -8.52
C GLN A 121 11.49 -3.81 -8.90
N ALA A 122 10.21 -3.96 -8.56
CA ALA A 122 9.20 -2.95 -8.84
C ALA A 122 9.47 -1.68 -8.01
N ILE A 123 9.71 -1.83 -6.70
CA ILE A 123 10.00 -0.72 -5.78
C ILE A 123 11.28 0.01 -6.18
N THR A 124 12.33 -0.71 -6.58
CA THR A 124 13.61 -0.11 -7.01
C THR A 124 13.45 0.79 -8.24
N ARG A 125 12.45 0.51 -9.09
CA ARG A 125 12.15 1.28 -10.30
C ARG A 125 11.17 2.43 -10.07
N MET A 126 10.65 2.62 -8.85
CA MET A 126 9.72 3.71 -8.56
C MET A 126 10.47 5.03 -8.40
N THR A 127 10.06 6.03 -9.17
CA THR A 127 10.41 7.45 -8.96
C THR A 127 9.53 8.03 -7.87
N VAL A 128 10.13 8.69 -6.89
CA VAL A 128 9.39 9.38 -5.83
C VAL A 128 9.18 10.84 -6.22
N ASN A 129 7.94 11.32 -6.22
CA ASN A 129 7.60 12.68 -6.60
C ASN A 129 7.12 13.47 -5.38
N PHE A 130 7.81 14.56 -5.06
CA PHE A 130 7.47 15.48 -3.99
C PHE A 130 6.81 16.71 -4.59
N ARG A 131 5.54 16.94 -4.26
CA ARG A 131 4.83 18.12 -4.76
C ARG A 131 5.46 19.37 -4.18
N THR A 132 5.92 20.25 -5.05
CA THR A 132 6.44 21.56 -4.67
C THR A 132 5.44 22.61 -5.12
N GLY A 133 5.02 23.46 -4.19
CA GLY A 133 4.15 24.60 -4.48
C GLY A 133 4.85 25.63 -5.38
N PRO A 134 4.25 26.81 -5.59
CA PRO A 134 4.87 27.87 -6.40
C PRO A 134 6.24 28.23 -5.84
N LEU A 135 7.28 27.95 -6.61
CA LEU A 135 8.67 28.29 -6.31
C LEU A 135 9.13 29.34 -7.31
N LEU A 136 9.80 30.38 -6.82
CA LEU A 136 10.48 31.35 -7.67
C LEU A 136 11.88 30.79 -8.01
N ALA A 137 12.07 30.35 -9.25
CA ALA A 137 13.31 29.71 -9.68
C ALA A 137 13.77 30.28 -11.03
N ALA A 138 15.06 30.60 -11.11
CA ALA A 138 15.72 30.97 -12.37
C ALA A 138 16.21 29.70 -13.08
N THR A 139 16.49 29.82 -14.38
CA THR A 139 17.13 28.77 -15.15
C THR A 139 18.47 29.21 -15.69
N THR A 140 19.33 28.23 -15.94
CA THR A 140 20.61 28.40 -16.62
C THR A 140 20.71 27.35 -17.73
N HIS A 141 21.55 27.59 -18.72
CA HIS A 141 21.83 26.61 -19.76
C HIS A 141 23.18 25.96 -19.49
N LEU A 142 23.17 24.68 -19.15
CA LEU A 142 24.37 23.88 -18.97
C LEU A 142 24.56 22.94 -20.15
N ARG A 143 25.80 22.53 -20.39
CA ARG A 143 26.10 21.50 -21.38
C ARG A 143 25.78 20.15 -20.76
N GLY A 144 24.79 19.45 -21.30
CA GLY A 144 24.42 18.09 -20.88
C GLY A 144 25.47 17.06 -21.29
N ASP A 145 25.26 15.80 -20.87
CA ASP A 145 26.21 14.69 -21.09
C ASP A 145 26.56 14.44 -22.56
N GLN A 146 25.64 14.78 -23.48
CA GLN A 146 25.82 14.63 -24.93
C GLN A 146 26.37 15.88 -25.62
N GLY A 147 26.73 16.92 -24.88
CA GLY A 147 27.28 18.16 -25.43
C GLY A 147 26.25 19.20 -25.86
N GLU A 148 24.95 18.87 -25.77
CA GLU A 148 23.83 19.75 -26.06
C GLU A 148 23.61 20.79 -24.94
N SER A 149 23.06 21.95 -25.28
CA SER A 149 22.67 22.96 -24.28
C SER A 149 21.31 22.60 -23.68
N GLU A 150 21.27 22.33 -22.37
CA GLU A 150 20.09 21.90 -21.64
C GLU A 150 19.67 22.96 -20.61
N GLU A 151 18.38 23.28 -20.56
CA GLU A 151 17.83 24.17 -19.53
C GLU A 151 17.87 23.46 -18.17
N THR A 152 18.47 24.10 -17.17
CA THR A 152 18.67 23.58 -15.81
C THR A 152 18.05 24.54 -14.81
N ILE A 153 17.25 24.02 -13.88
CA ILE A 153 16.61 24.83 -12.84
C ILE A 153 17.57 25.08 -11.69
N LEU A 154 17.68 26.34 -11.28
CA LEU A 154 18.45 26.75 -10.11
C LEU A 154 17.56 26.69 -8.87
N MET A 155 17.76 25.67 -8.04
CA MET A 155 17.01 25.51 -6.80
C MET A 155 17.82 24.73 -5.76
N PRO A 156 17.57 24.95 -4.45
CA PRO A 156 18.17 24.14 -3.41
C PRO A 156 17.81 22.67 -3.59
N THR A 157 18.83 21.82 -3.75
CA THR A 157 18.65 20.37 -3.76
C THR A 157 18.55 19.85 -2.33
N PRO A 158 17.68 18.87 -2.03
CA PRO A 158 17.66 18.23 -0.72
C PRO A 158 19.05 17.69 -0.36
N ALA A 159 19.48 17.90 0.89
CA ALA A 159 20.81 17.49 1.34
C ALA A 159 21.04 15.97 1.36
N SER A 160 19.97 15.17 1.20
CA SER A 160 20.08 13.72 1.09
C SER A 160 20.67 13.34 -0.27
N GLY A 161 21.95 12.97 -0.29
CA GLY A 161 22.69 12.52 -1.49
C GLY A 161 22.31 11.13 -2.01
N LEU A 162 21.07 10.68 -1.81
CA LEU A 162 20.59 9.39 -2.31
C LEU A 162 19.84 9.63 -3.62
N GLY A 163 20.29 8.98 -4.70
CA GLY A 163 19.63 9.00 -6.00
C GLY A 163 19.86 10.29 -6.80
N THR A 164 19.13 10.41 -7.91
CA THR A 164 19.22 11.55 -8.84
C THR A 164 17.97 12.40 -8.69
N TRP A 165 18.16 13.68 -8.37
CA TRP A 165 17.08 14.64 -8.24
C TRP A 165 16.86 15.40 -9.54
N THR A 166 15.60 15.52 -9.95
CA THR A 166 15.19 16.27 -11.14
C THR A 166 13.90 17.05 -10.85
N TRP A 167 13.56 18.01 -11.70
CA TRP A 167 12.33 18.80 -11.59
C TRP A 167 11.39 18.48 -12.74
N THR A 168 10.17 18.09 -12.41
CA THR A 168 9.13 17.77 -13.38
C THR A 168 7.99 18.78 -13.29
N GLU A 169 7.66 19.42 -14.41
CA GLU A 169 6.58 20.44 -14.47
C GLU A 169 5.73 20.30 -15.74
N PRO A 170 4.47 20.80 -15.71
CA PRO A 170 3.64 20.83 -16.90
C PRO A 170 4.20 21.81 -17.92
N HIS A 171 4.33 21.36 -19.16
CA HIS A 171 4.70 22.15 -20.34
C HIS A 171 3.64 21.95 -21.43
N GLY A 172 2.66 22.87 -21.48
CA GLY A 172 1.47 22.72 -22.30
C GLY A 172 0.66 21.48 -21.90
N ASP A 173 0.40 20.59 -22.85
CA ASP A 173 -0.30 19.31 -22.62
C ASP A 173 0.66 18.16 -22.23
N THR A 174 1.95 18.44 -22.06
CA THR A 174 2.97 17.45 -21.74
C THR A 174 3.64 17.74 -20.40
N TRP A 175 4.42 16.78 -19.92
CA TRP A 175 5.30 16.98 -18.76
C TRP A 175 6.73 17.08 -19.27
N GLN A 176 7.45 18.10 -18.80
CA GLN A 176 8.89 18.21 -19.03
C GLN A 176 9.64 17.86 -17.76
N ASN A 177 10.77 17.17 -17.93
CA ASN A 177 11.70 16.88 -16.85
C ASN A 177 12.99 17.67 -17.11
N LEU A 178 13.45 18.40 -16.10
CA LEU A 178 14.59 19.30 -16.16
C LEU A 178 15.60 18.93 -15.07
N PRO A 179 16.90 18.96 -15.37
CA PRO A 179 17.94 18.84 -14.34
C PRO A 179 17.86 20.01 -13.38
N ILE A 180 18.32 19.79 -12.14
CA ILE A 180 18.40 20.81 -11.12
C ILE A 180 19.85 21.04 -10.69
N LEU A 181 20.17 22.28 -10.37
CA LEU A 181 21.46 22.68 -9.83
C LEU A 181 21.23 23.54 -8.59
N SER A 182 21.93 23.21 -7.50
CA SER A 182 22.00 24.09 -6.33
C SER A 182 22.92 25.27 -6.66
N PRO A 183 22.42 26.52 -6.65
CA PRO A 183 23.25 27.70 -6.85
C PRO A 183 24.23 27.89 -5.68
N ASP A 184 25.45 28.35 -5.97
CA ASP A 184 26.38 28.78 -4.93
C ASP A 184 25.85 30.05 -4.27
N GLN A 185 26.02 30.18 -2.95
CA GLN A 185 25.63 31.39 -2.20
C GLN A 185 26.35 32.66 -2.67
N TYR A 186 27.46 32.51 -3.40
CA TYR A 186 28.23 33.62 -3.97
C TYR A 186 27.90 33.92 -5.43
N ASP A 187 27.06 33.11 -6.09
CA ASP A 187 26.63 33.36 -7.46
C ASP A 187 25.52 34.42 -7.51
N LEU A 188 25.68 35.39 -8.40
CA LEU A 188 24.60 36.31 -8.75
C LEU A 188 23.57 35.55 -9.61
N PRO A 189 22.26 35.74 -9.40
CA PRO A 189 21.24 35.05 -10.19
C PRO A 189 21.44 35.36 -11.68
N PRO A 190 21.66 34.33 -12.53
CA PRO A 190 22.09 34.54 -13.92
C PRO A 190 20.94 34.97 -14.86
N ALA A 191 19.69 34.81 -14.44
CA ALA A 191 18.50 35.11 -15.22
C ALA A 191 17.35 35.60 -14.32
N GLU A 192 16.34 36.22 -14.93
CA GLU A 192 15.11 36.61 -14.23
C GLU A 192 14.38 35.34 -13.75
N PRO A 193 14.07 35.22 -12.45
CA PRO A 193 13.41 34.04 -11.94
C PRO A 193 11.93 34.03 -12.30
N GLU A 194 11.40 32.83 -12.56
CA GLU A 194 10.00 32.60 -12.91
C GLU A 194 9.30 31.81 -11.81
N VAL A 195 7.98 31.99 -11.70
CA VAL A 195 7.16 31.17 -10.79
C VAL A 195 6.89 29.83 -11.45
N ARG A 196 7.42 28.76 -10.87
CA ARG A 196 7.28 27.37 -11.34
C ARG A 196 6.51 26.53 -10.33
N SER A 197 5.73 25.57 -10.82
CA SER A 197 4.92 24.66 -9.99
C SER A 197 5.02 23.26 -10.57
N GLY A 198 5.35 22.28 -9.73
CA GLY A 198 5.66 20.95 -10.23
C GLY A 198 6.02 19.98 -9.12
N PHE A 199 6.83 18.99 -9.49
CA PHE A 199 7.33 17.96 -8.60
C PHE A 199 8.84 17.96 -8.60
N LEU A 200 9.40 17.82 -7.41
CA LEU A 200 10.77 17.38 -7.25
C LEU A 200 10.78 15.85 -7.33
N SER A 201 11.44 15.30 -8.33
CA SER A 201 11.45 13.87 -8.64
C SER A 201 12.77 13.25 -8.19
N LEU A 202 12.70 12.10 -7.52
CA LEU A 202 13.84 11.34 -7.07
C LEU A 202 13.86 9.96 -7.72
N ASP A 203 14.86 9.76 -8.58
CA ASP A 203 15.14 8.50 -9.23
C ASP A 203 16.22 7.69 -8.49
N ASN A 204 16.18 6.37 -8.61
CA ASN A 204 17.20 5.45 -8.05
C ASN A 204 17.43 5.58 -6.53
N ALA A 205 16.42 6.01 -5.78
CA ALA A 205 16.49 6.23 -4.34
C ALA A 205 16.95 4.97 -3.56
N VAL A 206 16.52 3.78 -3.99
CA VAL A 206 16.74 2.50 -3.28
C VAL A 206 18.06 1.84 -3.64
N ALA A 207 18.59 2.09 -4.85
CA ALA A 207 19.85 1.50 -5.32
C ALA A 207 21.06 1.93 -4.46
N HIS A 208 21.03 3.14 -3.91
CA HIS A 208 22.12 3.72 -3.11
C HIS A 208 22.10 3.30 -1.62
N THR A 209 21.00 2.75 -1.10
CA THR A 209 20.95 2.27 0.28
C THR A 209 21.66 0.92 0.45
N ARG A 210 21.75 0.10 -0.62
CA ARG A 210 22.40 -1.22 -0.59
C ARG A 210 23.92 -1.19 -0.72
N SER A 211 24.55 -0.07 -1.11
CA SER A 211 26.01 0.05 -1.21
C SER A 211 26.71 0.33 0.13
N HIS A 212 25.95 0.44 1.23
CA HIS A 212 26.47 0.69 2.57
C HIS A 212 26.29 -0.47 3.56
N HIS A 213 26.04 -1.69 3.06
CA HIS A 213 25.95 -2.91 3.88
C HIS A 213 26.96 -3.98 3.45
#